data_AF-A0A2D6K709-F1
#
_entry.id   AF-A0A2D6K709-F1
#
_cell.length_a   1.000
_cell.length_b   1.000
_cell.length_c   1.000
_cell.angle_alpha   90.00
_cell.angle_beta   90.00
_cell.angle_gamma   90.00
#
_symmetry.space_group_name_H-M   'P 1'
#
loop_
_entity.id
_entity.type
_entity.pdbx_description
1 polymer ?
#
loop_
_entity_poly.entity_id
_entity_poly.type
_entity_poly.pdbx_seq_one_letter_code
_entity_poly.pdbx_strand_id
1 'polypeptide(L)'
;MAPNKKSSNKNQTPLEQTPYDKWLKAKQRWRDECGDQLCPHDEIATELRLSVIEMLRRVANPKFSSELPGDLAFELADAIEYEEFGQASFLSANTKQRVFGQHPLLDKLKLSAVHYLMAVREGMIEDETPVKTVSQQYSVSLCTVHNWKAKYSETDLPKPAFNLDQASYIVSVMELSARVYREQHELTNAGKKRKRRDP
;
A
#
# COMPACT_ATOMS: atom_id res chain seq x y z
N MET A 1 -48.05 -42.89 -23.16
CA MET A 1 -46.67 -42.73 -23.65
C MET A 1 -46.54 -41.34 -24.26
N ALA A 2 -45.81 -40.44 -23.58
CA ALA A 2 -45.32 -39.17 -24.11
C ALA A 2 -44.00 -38.85 -23.37
N PRO A 3 -42.99 -38.27 -24.04
CA PRO A 3 -41.60 -38.39 -23.61
C PRO A 3 -41.23 -37.41 -22.50
N ASN A 4 -40.55 -37.96 -21.50
CA ASN A 4 -39.93 -37.27 -20.40
C ASN A 4 -38.72 -36.47 -20.92
N LYS A 5 -38.83 -35.15 -21.01
CA LYS A 5 -37.69 -34.26 -21.31
C LYS A 5 -36.81 -34.18 -20.06
N LYS A 6 -35.75 -34.99 -20.06
CA LYS A 6 -34.59 -34.82 -19.16
C LYS A 6 -33.96 -33.46 -19.44
N SER A 7 -34.24 -32.49 -18.57
CA SER A 7 -33.48 -31.24 -18.51
C SER A 7 -32.08 -31.55 -18.01
N SER A 8 -31.12 -31.38 -18.92
CA SER A 8 -29.69 -31.48 -18.67
C SER A 8 -29.27 -30.43 -17.64
N ASN A 9 -28.85 -30.88 -16.45
CA ASN A 9 -28.35 -30.01 -15.39
C ASN A 9 -26.93 -29.57 -15.77
N LYS A 10 -26.83 -28.38 -16.38
CA LYS A 10 -25.57 -27.74 -16.74
C LYS A 10 -24.84 -27.32 -15.45
N ASN A 11 -23.64 -27.87 -15.29
CA ASN A 11 -22.49 -27.32 -14.56
C ASN A 11 -22.74 -26.00 -13.82
N GLN A 12 -23.06 -26.06 -12.53
CA GLN A 12 -22.89 -24.93 -11.62
C GLN A 12 -21.39 -24.75 -11.36
N THR A 13 -20.77 -23.83 -12.09
CA THR A 13 -19.53 -23.20 -11.64
C THR A 13 -19.79 -22.50 -10.30
N PRO A 14 -18.90 -22.59 -9.30
CA PRO A 14 -19.06 -21.82 -8.07
C PRO A 14 -19.15 -20.34 -8.46
N LEU A 15 -20.22 -19.65 -8.05
CA LEU A 15 -20.32 -18.20 -8.18
C LEU A 15 -19.08 -17.60 -7.52
N GLU A 16 -18.14 -17.08 -8.32
CA GLU A 16 -16.97 -16.38 -7.80
C GLU A 16 -17.47 -15.21 -6.95
N GLN A 17 -17.19 -15.24 -5.65
CA GLN A 17 -17.59 -14.18 -4.73
C GLN A 17 -16.97 -12.86 -5.18
N THR A 18 -17.82 -11.84 -5.34
CA THR A 18 -17.35 -10.51 -5.72
C THR A 18 -16.53 -9.91 -4.57
N PRO A 19 -15.65 -8.92 -4.84
CA PRO A 19 -14.91 -8.24 -3.78
C PRO A 19 -15.82 -7.57 -2.75
N TYR A 20 -17.02 -7.14 -3.18
CA TYR A 20 -18.02 -6.59 -2.29
C TYR A 20 -18.63 -7.65 -1.37
N ASP A 21 -18.90 -8.87 -1.88
CA ASP A 21 -19.37 -9.99 -1.05
C ASP A 21 -18.32 -10.38 0.00
N LYS A 22 -17.04 -10.37 -0.38
CA LYS A 22 -15.92 -10.61 0.55
C LYS A 22 -15.87 -9.54 1.63
N TRP A 23 -16.06 -8.28 1.26
CA TRP A 23 -16.11 -7.16 2.19
C TRP A 23 -17.28 -7.27 3.17
N LEU A 24 -18.50 -7.55 2.67
CA LEU A 24 -19.69 -7.75 3.52
C LEU A 24 -19.50 -8.90 4.50
N LYS A 25 -18.88 -10.01 4.05
CA LYS A 25 -18.58 -11.14 4.91
C LYS A 25 -17.56 -10.80 6.00
N ALA A 26 -16.48 -10.09 5.64
CA ALA A 26 -15.48 -9.64 6.61
C ALA A 26 -16.08 -8.63 7.62
N LYS A 27 -16.98 -7.76 7.17
CA LYS A 27 -17.71 -6.81 8.01
C LYS A 27 -18.69 -7.49 8.97
N GLN A 28 -19.37 -8.55 8.52
CA GLN A 28 -20.20 -9.36 9.39
C GLN A 28 -19.35 -10.06 10.46
N ARG A 29 -18.22 -10.64 10.07
CA ARG A 29 -17.24 -11.20 11.02
C ARG A 29 -16.72 -10.18 12.01
N TRP A 30 -16.47 -8.94 11.57
CA TRP A 30 -16.09 -7.87 12.48
C TRP A 30 -17.15 -7.66 13.57
N ARG A 31 -18.42 -7.55 13.20
CA ARG A 31 -19.52 -7.38 14.16
C ARG A 31 -19.64 -8.57 15.11
N ASP A 32 -19.52 -9.78 14.58
CA ASP A 32 -19.70 -11.01 15.35
C ASP A 32 -18.53 -11.29 16.30
N GLU A 33 -17.29 -11.04 15.85
CA GLU A 33 -16.06 -11.41 16.58
C GLU A 33 -15.53 -10.27 17.46
N CYS A 34 -15.69 -9.00 17.07
CA CYS A 34 -15.14 -7.85 17.81
C CYS A 34 -16.21 -6.97 18.48
N GLY A 35 -17.50 -7.22 18.25
CA GLY A 35 -18.60 -6.46 18.85
C GLY A 35 -18.53 -4.96 18.51
N ASP A 36 -18.60 -4.11 19.54
CA ASP A 36 -18.61 -2.64 19.41
C ASP A 36 -17.22 -2.01 19.27
N GLN A 37 -16.18 -2.81 19.01
CA GLN A 37 -14.84 -2.28 18.82
C GLN A 37 -14.75 -1.43 17.54
N LEU A 38 -14.25 -0.21 17.69
CA LEU A 38 -14.03 0.75 16.60
C LEU A 38 -13.06 0.25 15.51
N CYS A 39 -12.26 -0.78 15.80
CA CYS A 39 -11.40 -1.44 14.81
C CYS A 39 -11.47 -2.95 14.93
N PRO A 40 -11.45 -3.70 13.81
CA PRO A 40 -11.33 -5.14 13.83
C PRO A 40 -9.92 -5.60 14.23
N HIS A 41 -9.78 -6.87 14.59
CA HIS A 41 -8.48 -7.53 14.68
C HIS A 41 -7.74 -7.54 13.32
N ASP A 42 -6.41 -7.66 13.36
CA ASP A 42 -5.51 -7.51 12.20
C ASP A 42 -5.92 -8.34 10.98
N GLU A 43 -6.41 -9.56 11.20
CA GLU A 43 -6.84 -10.47 10.14
C GLU A 43 -8.06 -9.91 9.39
N ILE A 44 -9.11 -9.55 10.13
CA ILE A 44 -10.34 -8.97 9.58
C ILE A 44 -10.07 -7.59 8.95
N ALA A 45 -9.25 -6.76 9.60
CA ALA A 45 -8.84 -5.47 9.04
C ALA A 45 -8.06 -5.64 7.72
N THR A 46 -7.25 -6.69 7.59
CA THR A 46 -6.53 -7.01 6.35
C THR A 46 -7.49 -7.47 5.26
N GLU A 47 -8.45 -8.34 5.57
CA GLU A 47 -9.48 -8.78 4.62
C GLU A 47 -10.34 -7.63 4.10
N LEU A 48 -10.76 -6.71 5.00
CA LEU A 48 -11.49 -5.51 4.64
C LEU A 48 -10.67 -4.63 3.69
N ARG A 49 -9.42 -4.31 4.04
CA ARG A 49 -8.52 -3.49 3.21
C ARG A 49 -8.27 -4.09 1.83
N LEU A 50 -7.99 -5.39 1.75
CA LEU A 50 -7.77 -6.07 0.46
C LEU A 50 -9.01 -6.00 -0.44
N SER A 51 -10.20 -6.16 0.14
CA SER A 51 -11.46 -6.07 -0.57
C SER A 51 -11.71 -4.64 -1.10
N VAL A 52 -11.45 -3.62 -0.28
CA VAL A 52 -11.51 -2.20 -0.69
C VAL A 52 -10.54 -1.91 -1.82
N ILE A 53 -9.28 -2.35 -1.70
CA ILE A 53 -8.26 -2.15 -2.74
C ILE A 53 -8.69 -2.80 -4.06
N GLU A 54 -9.25 -4.01 -4.00
CA GLU A 54 -9.72 -4.70 -5.21
C GLU A 54 -10.90 -3.98 -5.86
N MET A 55 -11.84 -3.45 -5.07
CA MET A 55 -12.96 -2.64 -5.58
C MET A 55 -12.49 -1.32 -6.20
N LEU A 56 -11.60 -0.58 -5.54
CA LEU A 56 -11.04 0.66 -6.08
C LEU A 56 -10.28 0.42 -7.40
N ARG A 57 -9.55 -0.70 -7.52
CA ARG A 57 -8.91 -1.09 -8.78
C ARG A 57 -9.89 -1.38 -9.89
N ARG A 58 -11.07 -1.93 -9.58
CA ARG A 58 -12.14 -2.16 -10.58
C ARG A 58 -12.75 -0.84 -11.03
N VAL A 59 -13.07 0.06 -10.10
CA VAL A 59 -13.56 1.41 -10.40
C VAL A 59 -12.58 2.20 -11.26
N ALA A 60 -11.29 2.14 -10.95
CA ALA A 60 -10.25 2.85 -11.70
C ALA A 60 -9.91 2.22 -13.06
N ASN A 61 -10.39 1.00 -13.36
CA ASN A 61 -10.10 0.33 -14.60
C ASN A 61 -11.14 0.71 -15.66
N PRO A 62 -10.76 1.40 -16.76
CA PRO A 62 -11.72 1.84 -17.78
C PRO A 62 -12.40 0.69 -18.54
N LYS A 63 -11.92 -0.56 -18.39
CA LYS A 63 -12.56 -1.76 -18.92
C LYS A 63 -13.74 -2.24 -18.07
N PHE A 64 -13.80 -1.84 -16.80
CA PHE A 64 -14.84 -2.19 -15.86
C PHE A 64 -15.49 -0.89 -15.38
N SER A 65 -16.58 -0.48 -16.03
CA SER A 65 -17.42 0.64 -15.59
C SER A 65 -18.22 0.23 -14.35
N SER A 66 -17.55 -0.04 -13.24
CA SER A 66 -18.18 -0.32 -11.96
C SER A 66 -18.04 0.88 -11.05
N GLU A 67 -19.15 1.40 -10.56
CA GLU A 67 -19.15 2.37 -9.48
C GLU A 67 -18.84 1.67 -8.15
N LEU A 68 -18.27 2.41 -7.20
CA LEU A 68 -18.07 1.90 -5.85
C LEU A 68 -19.44 1.83 -5.15
N PRO A 69 -19.80 0.73 -4.48
CA PRO A 69 -21.01 0.68 -3.67
C PRO A 69 -21.06 1.85 -2.68
N GLY A 70 -22.20 2.52 -2.57
CA GLY A 70 -22.31 3.79 -1.85
C GLY A 70 -22.07 3.67 -0.34
N ASP A 71 -22.45 2.55 0.26
CA ASP A 71 -22.20 2.24 1.67
C ASP A 71 -20.71 2.07 1.97
N LEU A 72 -19.99 1.37 1.08
CA LEU A 72 -18.54 1.27 1.13
C LEU A 72 -17.87 2.62 0.88
N ALA A 73 -18.37 3.41 -0.08
CA ALA A 73 -17.81 4.73 -0.39
C ALA A 73 -17.91 5.66 0.82
N PHE A 74 -19.04 5.65 1.51
CA PHE A 74 -19.27 6.40 2.74
C PHE A 74 -18.33 5.93 3.87
N GLU A 75 -18.28 4.62 4.14
CA GLU A 75 -17.40 4.09 5.19
C GLU A 75 -15.90 4.25 4.88
N LEU A 76 -15.53 4.25 3.61
CA LEU A 76 -14.16 4.57 3.20
C LEU A 76 -13.84 6.04 3.44
N ALA A 77 -14.78 6.94 3.16
CA ALA A 77 -14.62 8.36 3.45
C ALA A 77 -14.44 8.60 4.96
N ASP A 78 -15.33 8.04 5.79
CA ASP A 78 -15.22 8.11 7.25
C ASP A 78 -13.88 7.53 7.74
N ALA A 79 -13.44 6.39 7.21
CA ALA A 79 -12.18 5.78 7.60
C ALA A 79 -10.96 6.64 7.23
N ILE A 80 -11.01 7.35 6.10
CA ILE A 80 -9.96 8.29 5.69
C ILE A 80 -9.95 9.50 6.64
N GLU A 81 -11.12 10.08 6.95
CA GLU A 81 -11.22 11.19 7.90
C GLU A 81 -10.69 10.78 9.28
N TYR A 82 -11.04 9.59 9.78
CA TYR A 82 -10.52 9.09 11.05
C TYR A 82 -8.99 8.97 11.06
N GLU A 83 -8.37 8.49 9.98
CA GLU A 83 -6.90 8.46 9.86
C GLU A 83 -6.28 9.87 9.90
N GLU A 84 -6.90 10.87 9.24
CA GLU A 84 -6.41 12.25 9.26
C GLU A 84 -6.45 12.86 10.68
N PHE A 85 -7.46 12.50 11.48
CA PHE A 85 -7.57 12.92 12.88
C PHE A 85 -6.81 12.02 13.86
N GLY A 86 -6.01 11.06 13.37
CA GLY A 86 -5.23 10.13 14.21
C GLY A 86 -6.10 9.16 15.02
N GLN A 87 -7.34 8.95 14.60
CA GLN A 87 -8.27 7.99 15.16
C GLN A 87 -8.09 6.62 14.49
N ALA A 88 -8.41 5.57 15.23
CA ALA A 88 -8.22 4.22 14.73
C ALA A 88 -9.35 3.85 13.74
N SER A 89 -8.98 3.24 12.61
CA SER A 89 -9.92 2.76 11.60
C SER A 89 -9.53 1.35 11.10
N PHE A 90 -10.36 0.72 10.26
CA PHE A 90 -9.96 -0.54 9.61
C PHE A 90 -8.82 -0.36 8.59
N LEU A 91 -8.52 0.88 8.17
CA LEU A 91 -7.36 1.21 7.34
C LEU A 91 -6.07 1.16 8.16
N SER A 92 -6.14 1.43 9.47
CA SER A 92 -5.01 1.42 10.38
C SER A 92 -4.37 0.05 10.38
N ALA A 93 -3.12 -0.03 9.93
CA ALA A 93 -2.33 -1.22 10.15
C ALA A 93 -1.98 -1.32 11.64
N ASN A 94 -2.55 -2.29 12.36
CA ASN A 94 -2.05 -2.64 13.68
C ASN A 94 -0.56 -3.00 13.54
N THR A 95 0.29 -2.12 14.04
CA THR A 95 1.72 -2.10 13.75
C THR A 95 2.48 -3.10 14.63
N LYS A 96 2.00 -4.35 14.73
CA LYS A 96 2.63 -5.37 15.59
C LYS A 96 3.39 -6.49 14.87
N GLN A 97 3.37 -6.58 13.54
CA GLN A 97 4.28 -7.48 12.82
C GLN A 97 5.00 -6.78 11.67
N ARG A 98 6.04 -6.02 12.02
CA ARG A 98 7.01 -5.50 11.05
C ARG A 98 8.11 -6.52 10.80
N VAL A 99 7.90 -7.42 9.84
CA VAL A 99 9.01 -8.13 9.20
C VAL A 99 9.66 -7.15 8.23
N PHE A 100 10.76 -6.53 8.67
CA PHE A 100 11.53 -5.64 7.81
C PHE A 100 12.27 -6.50 6.78
N GLY A 101 11.89 -6.40 5.51
CA GLY A 101 12.56 -7.05 4.40
C GLY A 101 11.84 -6.95 3.06
N GLN A 102 10.50 -7.07 3.05
CA GLN A 102 9.71 -7.20 1.81
C GLN A 102 8.35 -6.47 1.87
N HIS A 103 8.31 -5.26 2.46
CA HIS A 103 7.06 -4.49 2.44
C HIS A 103 6.97 -3.67 1.14
N PRO A 104 5.91 -3.81 0.32
CA PRO A 104 5.77 -3.11 -0.96
C PRO A 104 5.91 -1.58 -0.86
N LEU A 105 5.49 -1.00 0.27
CA LEU A 105 5.71 0.43 0.55
C LEU A 105 7.19 0.79 0.62
N LEU A 106 8.01 0.01 1.32
CA LEU A 106 9.45 0.30 1.46
C LEU A 106 10.14 0.23 0.10
N ASP A 107 9.71 -0.66 -0.79
CA ASP A 107 10.25 -0.74 -2.13
C ASP A 107 9.85 0.46 -2.99
N LYS A 108 8.62 0.97 -2.85
CA LYS A 108 8.21 2.25 -3.47
C LYS A 108 9.01 3.44 -2.94
N LEU A 109 9.27 3.50 -1.64
CA LEU A 109 10.07 4.58 -1.03
C LEU A 109 11.54 4.54 -1.52
N LYS A 110 12.13 3.34 -1.63
CA LYS A 110 13.48 3.17 -2.22
C LYS A 110 13.50 3.60 -3.69
N LEU A 111 12.43 3.32 -4.42
CA LEU A 111 12.33 3.68 -5.84
C LEU A 111 12.39 5.21 -6.03
N SER A 112 11.74 5.99 -5.17
CA SER A 112 11.84 7.46 -5.16
C SER A 112 13.29 7.95 -5.02
N ALA A 113 14.09 7.30 -4.18
CA ALA A 113 15.52 7.60 -4.05
C ALA A 113 16.30 7.28 -5.35
N VAL A 114 15.97 6.16 -6.01
CA VAL A 114 16.59 5.79 -7.29
C VAL A 114 16.17 6.74 -8.41
N HIS A 115 14.93 7.22 -8.43
CA HIS A 115 14.46 8.24 -9.37
C HIS A 115 15.30 9.52 -9.28
N TYR A 116 15.58 9.97 -8.05
CA TYR A 116 16.44 11.12 -7.83
C TYR A 116 17.85 10.90 -8.39
N LEU A 117 18.46 9.73 -8.14
CA LEU A 117 19.79 9.40 -8.66
C LEU A 117 19.83 9.35 -10.20
N MET A 118 18.75 8.88 -10.83
CA MET A 118 18.62 8.88 -12.29
C MET A 118 18.45 10.30 -12.84
N ALA A 119 17.63 11.13 -12.21
CA ALA A 119 17.42 12.51 -12.61
C ALA A 119 18.70 13.35 -12.55
N VAL A 120 19.54 13.14 -11.53
CA VAL A 120 20.86 13.78 -11.46
C VAL A 120 21.78 13.29 -12.58
N ARG A 121 21.78 11.98 -12.88
CA ARG A 121 22.58 11.41 -13.99
C ARG A 121 22.15 11.95 -15.35
N GLU A 122 20.87 12.18 -15.54
CA GLU A 122 20.27 12.74 -16.77
C GLU A 122 20.45 14.26 -16.88
N GLY A 123 21.07 14.90 -15.88
CA GLY A 123 21.29 16.35 -15.86
C GLY A 123 20.03 17.17 -15.58
N MET A 124 18.95 16.53 -15.12
CA MET A 124 17.72 17.23 -14.72
C MET A 124 17.86 17.92 -13.36
N ILE A 125 18.75 17.42 -12.50
CA ILE A 125 18.99 17.96 -11.16
C ILE A 125 20.49 18.17 -11.01
N GLU A 126 20.90 19.36 -10.57
CA GLU A 126 22.27 19.66 -10.22
C GLU A 126 22.56 19.20 -8.78
N ASP A 127 23.22 18.05 -8.63
CA ASP A 127 23.81 17.59 -7.37
C ASP A 127 25.14 16.89 -7.65
N GLU A 128 26.23 17.41 -7.08
CA GLU A 128 27.58 16.86 -7.23
C GLU A 128 27.78 15.55 -6.45
N THR A 129 26.98 15.30 -5.40
CA THR A 129 27.12 14.15 -4.50
C THR A 129 25.81 13.39 -4.25
N PRO A 130 25.10 12.95 -5.31
CA PRO A 130 23.71 12.47 -5.21
C PRO A 130 23.53 11.23 -4.34
N VAL A 131 24.51 10.33 -4.33
CA VAL A 131 24.50 9.14 -3.46
C VAL A 131 24.61 9.53 -1.97
N LYS A 132 25.41 10.56 -1.68
CA LYS A 132 25.59 11.09 -0.32
C LYS A 132 24.33 11.80 0.14
N THR A 133 23.72 12.61 -0.72
CA THR A 133 22.42 13.28 -0.46
C THR A 133 21.34 12.27 -0.09
N VAL A 134 21.17 11.22 -0.90
CA VAL A 134 20.20 10.14 -0.62
C VAL A 134 20.52 9.41 0.69
N SER A 135 21.79 9.08 0.92
CA SER A 135 22.23 8.40 2.15
C SER A 135 21.89 9.22 3.40
N GLN A 136 22.14 10.52 3.37
CA GLN A 136 21.81 11.43 4.47
C GLN A 136 20.30 11.55 4.66
N GLN A 137 19.55 11.82 3.58
CA GLN A 137 18.10 11.93 3.64
C GLN A 137 17.46 10.65 4.18
N TYR A 138 17.82 9.48 3.68
CA TYR A 138 17.20 8.23 4.14
C TYR A 138 17.81 7.68 5.45
N SER A 139 18.87 8.31 5.97
CA SER A 139 19.63 7.84 7.13
C SER A 139 20.09 6.38 6.97
N VAL A 140 20.59 6.05 5.79
CA VAL A 140 21.10 4.71 5.42
C VAL A 140 22.57 4.79 5.00
N SER A 141 23.27 3.66 5.01
CA SER A 141 24.66 3.62 4.54
C SER A 141 24.78 3.86 3.03
N LEU A 142 25.91 4.39 2.57
CA LEU A 142 26.20 4.55 1.13
C LEU A 142 26.10 3.22 0.38
N CYS A 143 26.59 2.12 0.98
CA CYS A 143 26.48 0.77 0.42
C CYS A 143 25.02 0.36 0.18
N THR A 144 24.13 0.72 1.10
CA THR A 144 22.68 0.48 0.95
C THR A 144 22.10 1.22 -0.25
N VAL A 145 22.50 2.48 -0.47
CA VAL A 145 22.07 3.28 -1.63
C VAL A 145 22.60 2.67 -2.94
N HIS A 146 23.85 2.23 -2.97
CA HIS A 146 24.41 1.51 -4.12
C HIS A 146 23.65 0.22 -4.43
N ASN A 147 23.27 -0.55 -3.40
CA ASN A 147 22.47 -1.75 -3.57
C ASN A 147 21.07 -1.44 -4.11
N TRP A 148 20.45 -0.34 -3.67
CA TRP A 148 19.16 0.10 -4.24
C TRP A 148 19.32 0.47 -5.71
N LYS A 149 20.33 1.27 -6.05
CA LYS A 149 20.62 1.64 -7.43
C LYS A 149 20.84 0.40 -8.32
N ALA A 150 21.59 -0.58 -7.85
CA ALA A 150 21.84 -1.83 -8.60
C ALA A 150 20.58 -2.70 -8.73
N LYS A 151 19.71 -2.72 -7.71
CA LYS A 151 18.48 -3.53 -7.72
C LYS A 151 17.41 -2.97 -8.66
N TYR A 152 17.33 -1.64 -8.80
CA TYR A 152 16.26 -0.96 -9.52
C TYR A 152 16.73 -0.30 -10.83
N SER A 153 17.93 -0.61 -11.31
CA SER A 153 18.57 0.02 -12.48
C SER A 153 17.83 -0.14 -13.81
N GLU A 154 16.94 -1.13 -13.92
CA GLU A 154 16.21 -1.49 -15.15
C GLU A 154 14.71 -1.17 -15.08
N THR A 155 14.26 -0.47 -14.04
CA THR A 155 12.83 -0.20 -13.89
C THR A 155 12.45 0.97 -14.79
N ASP A 156 11.74 0.68 -15.89
CA ASP A 156 11.22 1.71 -16.79
C ASP A 156 10.25 2.62 -16.04
N LEU A 157 10.54 3.92 -16.09
CA LEU A 157 9.89 4.91 -15.23
C LEU A 157 8.62 5.46 -15.89
N PRO A 158 7.46 5.46 -15.21
CA PRO A 158 6.33 6.25 -15.64
C PRO A 158 6.68 7.73 -15.48
N LYS A 159 6.73 8.46 -16.61
CA LYS A 159 6.86 9.92 -16.61
C LYS A 159 5.67 10.55 -15.86
N PRO A 160 5.90 11.57 -15.02
CA PRO A 160 4.80 12.26 -14.35
C PRO A 160 3.88 12.89 -15.40
N ALA A 161 2.56 12.69 -15.23
CA ALA A 161 1.53 13.14 -16.17
C ALA A 161 1.21 14.64 -16.09
N PHE A 162 2.00 15.43 -15.36
CA PHE A 162 1.68 16.82 -15.02
C PHE A 162 2.78 17.79 -15.50
N ASN A 163 2.36 18.98 -15.96
CA ASN A 163 3.21 20.12 -16.35
C ASN A 163 3.88 20.81 -15.14
N LEU A 164 4.40 20.04 -14.19
CA LEU A 164 5.25 20.54 -13.11
C LEU A 164 6.70 20.49 -13.56
N ASP A 165 7.53 21.39 -13.03
CA ASP A 165 8.99 21.23 -13.13
C ASP A 165 9.36 19.84 -12.57
N GLN A 166 9.75 18.95 -13.49
CA GLN A 166 9.98 17.55 -13.22
C GLN A 166 11.10 17.37 -12.19
N ALA A 167 12.09 18.27 -12.18
CA ALA A 167 13.18 18.27 -11.21
C ALA A 167 12.67 18.54 -9.79
N SER A 168 11.94 19.65 -9.60
CA SER A 168 11.35 20.02 -8.30
C SER A 168 10.42 18.94 -7.74
N TYR A 169 9.62 18.30 -8.61
CA TYR A 169 8.74 17.20 -8.21
C TYR A 169 9.53 16.00 -7.70
N ILE A 170 10.57 15.57 -8.43
CA ILE A 170 11.40 14.41 -8.05
C ILE A 170 12.10 14.65 -6.71
N VAL A 171 12.62 15.86 -6.48
CA VAL A 171 13.22 16.25 -5.19
C VAL A 171 12.18 16.14 -4.06
N SER A 172 11.01 16.76 -4.23
CA SER A 172 9.96 16.79 -3.21
C SER A 172 9.47 15.39 -2.84
N VAL A 173 9.26 14.53 -3.85
CA VAL A 173 8.84 13.14 -3.64
C VAL A 173 9.94 12.34 -2.92
N MET A 174 11.20 12.56 -3.27
CA MET A 174 12.34 11.91 -2.63
C MET A 174 12.45 12.28 -1.15
N GLU A 175 12.28 13.57 -0.79
CA GLU A 175 12.32 14.05 0.59
C GLU A 175 11.16 13.53 1.44
N LEU A 176 9.93 13.58 0.91
CA LEU A 176 8.75 13.00 1.57
C LEU A 176 8.95 11.50 1.79
N SER A 177 9.44 10.80 0.77
CA SER A 177 9.71 9.36 0.86
C SER A 177 10.78 9.05 1.90
N ALA A 178 11.82 9.90 2.01
CA ALA A 178 12.87 9.77 3.02
C ALA A 178 12.31 9.91 4.44
N ARG A 179 11.44 10.90 4.67
CA ARG A 179 10.79 11.11 5.97
C ARG A 179 9.99 9.88 6.39
N VAL A 180 9.10 9.41 5.52
CA VAL A 180 8.28 8.21 5.79
C VAL A 180 9.17 6.98 5.99
N TYR A 181 10.25 6.83 5.21
CA TYR A 181 11.17 5.72 5.38
C TYR A 181 11.83 5.71 6.77
N ARG A 182 12.31 6.87 7.25
CA ARG A 182 12.93 7.00 8.57
C ARG A 182 11.95 6.66 9.69
N GLU A 183 10.74 7.21 9.66
CA GLU A 183 9.69 6.90 10.64
C GLU A 183 9.41 5.40 10.70
N GLN A 184 9.33 4.74 9.54
CA GLN A 184 9.13 3.30 9.47
C GLN A 184 10.35 2.50 9.95
N HIS A 185 11.57 3.01 9.76
CA HIS A 185 12.80 2.36 10.20
C HIS A 185 13.06 2.54 11.72
N GLU A 186 12.73 3.70 12.30
CA GLU A 186 12.88 3.97 13.74
C GLU A 186 11.94 3.12 14.59
N LEU A 187 10.67 3.06 14.19
CA LEU A 187 9.64 2.25 14.84
C LEU A 187 9.98 0.74 14.83
N THR A 188 10.73 0.23 13.84
CA THR A 188 11.21 -1.17 13.86
C THR A 188 12.40 -1.40 14.80
N ASN A 189 13.32 -0.44 14.88
CA ASN A 189 14.47 -0.55 15.77
C ASN A 189 14.10 -0.37 17.25
N ALA A 190 13.08 0.44 17.54
CA ALA A 190 12.50 0.56 18.88
C ALA A 190 11.91 -0.77 19.40
N GLY A 191 11.25 -1.54 18.52
CA GLY A 191 10.72 -2.87 18.86
C GLY A 191 11.80 -3.92 19.15
N LYS A 192 12.95 -3.86 18.45
CA LYS A 192 14.10 -4.76 18.68
C LYS A 192 14.83 -4.47 19.99
N LYS A 193 14.90 -3.21 20.44
CA LYS A 193 15.54 -2.84 21.71
C LYS A 193 14.75 -3.31 22.93
N ARG A 194 13.41 -3.34 22.86
CA ARG A 194 12.56 -3.85 23.95
C ARG A 194 12.72 -5.37 24.16
N LYS A 195 12.82 -6.17 23.09
CA LYS A 195 13.02 -7.63 23.17
C LYS A 195 14.35 -8.09 23.80
N ARG A 196 15.33 -7.19 24.00
CA ARG A 196 16.63 -7.52 24.63
C ARG A 196 16.70 -7.13 26.12
N ARG A 197 15.60 -6.67 26.71
CA ARG A 197 15.57 -6.15 28.10
C ARG A 197 14.67 -6.94 29.06
N ASP A 198 14.26 -8.15 28.70
CA ASP A 198 13.61 -9.05 29.64
C ASP A 198 14.57 -10.22 29.92
N PRO A 199 15.26 -10.24 31.09
CA PRO A 199 15.95 -11.42 31.62
C PRO A 199 14.96 -12.48 32.11
#